data_AF-A0A9E6EQU8-F1
#
_entry.id   AF-A0A9E6EQU8-F1
#
_cell.length_a   1.000
_cell.length_b   1.000
_cell.length_c   1.000
_cell.angle_alpha   90.00
_cell.angle_beta   90.00
_cell.angle_gamma   90.00
#
_symmetry.space_group_name_H-M   'P 1'
#
loop_
_entity.id
_entity.type
_entity.pdbx_description
1 polymer ?
#
loop_
_entity_poly.entity_id
_entity_poly.type
_entity_poly.pdbx_seq_one_letter_code
_entity_poly.pdbx_strand_id
1 'polypeptide(L)' 'ASPRTHERYLNRYKGSYGPLLWPGQNVLQKPQNRTRVKNLFAAGDSTFPGQGVIAVTYSGVSCASYIARQMGKPLEYL' A
#
# COMPACT_ATOMS: atom_id res chain seq x y z
N ALA A 1 -2.66 -17.43 -17.63
CA ALA A 1 -2.50 -16.84 -16.29
C ALA A 1 -3.56 -17.44 -15.36
N SER A 2 -3.20 -17.88 -14.14
CA SER A 2 -4.15 -18.41 -13.14
C SER A 2 -3.87 -17.79 -11.75
N PRO A 3 -4.80 -17.85 -10.79
CA PRO A 3 -4.56 -17.38 -9.42
C PRO A 3 -3.31 -18.01 -8.78
N ARG A 4 -3.06 -19.30 -9.05
CA ARG A 4 -1.86 -20.01 -8.59
C ARG A 4 -0.57 -19.45 -9.21
N THR A 5 -0.61 -19.04 -10.48
CA THR A 5 0.49 -18.32 -11.13
C THR A 5 0.72 -16.96 -10.47
N HIS A 6 -0.34 -16.21 -10.19
CA HIS A 6 -0.25 -14.89 -9.57
C HIS A 6 0.32 -14.94 -8.14
N GLU A 7 -0.13 -15.91 -7.34
CA GLU A 7 0.41 -16.18 -6.00
C GLU A 7 1.90 -16.57 -6.07
N ARG A 8 2.27 -17.49 -6.97
CA ARG A 8 3.66 -17.95 -7.12
C ARG A 8 4.63 -16.81 -7.46
N TYR A 9 4.26 -15.92 -8.39
CA TYR A 9 5.18 -14.90 -8.90
C TYR A 9 5.16 -13.60 -8.11
N LEU A 10 4.02 -13.23 -7.52
CA LEU A 10 3.85 -11.93 -6.84
C LEU A 10 3.56 -12.07 -5.33
N ASN A 11 3.67 -13.28 -4.78
CA ASN A 11 3.40 -13.60 -3.37
C ASN A 11 2.03 -13.08 -2.89
N ARG A 12 1.02 -13.27 -3.74
CA ARG A 12 -0.34 -12.75 -3.51
C ARG A 12 -1.19 -13.79 -2.81
N TYR A 13 -1.73 -13.43 -1.66
CA TYR A 13 -2.67 -14.28 -0.93
C TYR A 13 -3.82 -14.73 -1.85
N LYS A 14 -3.93 -16.05 -2.06
CA LYS A 14 -4.95 -16.67 -2.92
C LYS A 14 -4.95 -16.15 -4.37
N GLY A 15 -3.81 -15.62 -4.85
CA GLY A 15 -3.70 -15.04 -6.18
C GLY A 15 -4.50 -13.74 -6.37
N SER A 16 -4.79 -13.01 -5.29
CA SER A 16 -5.58 -11.78 -5.34
C SER A 16 -4.80 -10.56 -5.89
N TYR A 17 -5.51 -9.64 -6.56
CA TYR A 17 -5.00 -8.31 -6.94
C TYR A 17 -5.05 -7.29 -5.80
N GLY A 18 -5.45 -7.69 -4.58
CA GLY A 18 -5.41 -6.90 -3.36
C GLY A 18 -6.67 -7.04 -2.52
N PRO A 19 -6.75 -6.37 -1.36
CA PRO A 19 -7.91 -6.47 -0.51
C PRO A 19 -9.10 -5.79 -1.18
N LEU A 20 -10.14 -6.58 -1.41
CA LEU A 20 -11.46 -6.13 -1.84
C LEU A 20 -12.21 -5.59 -0.62
N LEU A 21 -12.96 -4.51 -0.84
CA LEU A 21 -13.85 -3.96 0.18
C LEU A 21 -15.17 -4.70 0.13
N TRP A 22 -15.66 -5.13 1.30
CA TRP A 22 -17.01 -5.65 1.46
C TRP A 22 -18.01 -4.48 1.55
N PRO A 23 -19.30 -4.70 1.26
CA PRO A 23 -20.32 -3.68 1.45
C PRO A 23 -20.24 -3.05 2.86
N GLY A 24 -20.20 -1.72 2.93
CA GLY A 24 -20.06 -0.97 4.18
C GLY A 24 -18.61 -0.71 4.63
N GLN A 25 -17.60 -1.26 3.97
CA GLN A 25 -16.20 -0.93 4.24
C GLN A 25 -15.76 0.31 3.47
N ASN A 26 -14.89 1.10 4.10
CA ASN A 26 -14.31 2.32 3.52
C ASN A 26 -12.84 2.07 3.16
N VAL A 27 -12.40 2.60 2.01
CA VAL A 27 -11.00 2.53 1.56
C VAL A 27 -10.00 3.08 2.58
N LEU A 28 -10.42 4.03 3.43
CA LEU A 28 -9.63 4.58 4.53
C LEU A 28 -9.35 3.58 5.66
N GLN A 29 -10.08 2.47 5.72
CA GLN A 29 -9.84 1.37 6.66
C GLN A 29 -8.68 0.46 6.21
N LYS A 30 -8.17 0.63 4.98
CA LYS A 30 -6.92 -0.02 4.58
C LYS A 30 -5.77 0.45 5.50
N PRO A 31 -4.72 -0.38 5.66
CA PRO A 31 -3.47 0.09 6.23
C PRO A 31 -3.04 1.41 5.59
N GLN A 32 -2.66 2.36 6.42
CA GLN A 32 -2.05 3.62 6.00
C GLN A 32 -0.53 3.45 5.96
N ASN A 33 0.24 4.53 5.88
CA ASN A 33 1.71 4.45 5.83
C ASN A 33 2.36 3.86 7.11
N ARG A 34 1.61 3.68 8.20
CA ARG A 34 2.13 3.24 9.51
C ARG A 34 1.62 1.85 9.89
N THR A 35 2.45 1.10 10.59
CA THR A 35 2.04 -0.12 11.29
C THR A 35 2.09 0.08 12.81
N ARG A 36 1.63 -0.91 13.58
CA ARG A 36 1.77 -0.93 15.04
C ARG A 36 3.22 -1.10 15.50
N VAL A 37 4.10 -1.58 14.61
CA VAL A 37 5.51 -1.81 14.89
C VAL A 37 6.29 -0.52 14.57
N LYS A 38 7.10 -0.08 15.54
CA LYS A 38 7.92 1.14 15.38
C LYS A 38 8.87 1.00 14.18
N ASN A 39 8.96 2.05 13.38
CA ASN A 39 9.82 2.12 12.18
C ASN A 39 9.53 1.04 11.11
N LEU A 40 8.34 0.42 11.16
CA LEU A 40 7.83 -0.44 10.09
C LEU A 40 6.66 0.25 9.40
N PHE A 41 6.79 0.43 8.09
CA PHE A 41 5.85 1.16 7.24
C PHE A 41 5.20 0.23 6.21
N ALA A 42 4.01 0.60 5.75
CA ALA A 42 3.27 -0.14 4.73
C ALA A 42 3.09 0.76 3.50
N ALA A 43 3.28 0.18 2.32
CA ALA A 43 3.07 0.84 1.03
C ALA A 43 2.66 -0.19 -0.02
N GLY A 44 2.11 0.27 -1.14
CA GLY A 44 1.69 -0.58 -2.25
C GLY A 44 0.18 -0.79 -2.33
N ASP A 45 -0.24 -1.78 -3.10
CA ASP A 45 -1.65 -1.94 -3.51
C ASP A 45 -2.62 -2.38 -2.41
N SER A 46 -2.07 -2.98 -1.35
CA SER A 46 -2.80 -3.41 -0.16
C SER A 46 -2.90 -2.30 0.90
N THR A 47 -2.22 -1.18 0.67
CA THR A 47 -2.20 0.02 1.50
C THR A 47 -3.03 1.10 0.80
N PHE A 48 -3.58 2.07 1.54
CA PHE A 48 -4.18 3.24 0.92
C PHE A 48 -3.17 3.92 -0.04
N PRO A 49 -3.55 4.34 -1.28
CA PRO A 49 -4.91 4.43 -1.83
C PRO A 49 -5.50 3.12 -2.38
N GLY A 50 -4.68 2.16 -2.76
CA GLY A 50 -5.14 0.84 -3.21
C GLY A 50 -4.55 0.39 -4.54
N GLN A 51 -5.39 -0.27 -5.36
CA GLN A 51 -4.97 -1.05 -6.52
C GLN A 51 -4.78 -0.21 -7.79
N GLY A 52 -3.94 -0.73 -8.70
CA GLY A 52 -3.63 -0.09 -9.98
C GLY A 52 -2.35 0.73 -9.93
N VAL A 53 -1.66 0.87 -11.07
CA VAL A 53 -0.31 1.45 -11.17
C VAL A 53 -0.25 2.84 -10.52
N ILE A 54 -1.22 3.71 -10.84
CA ILE A 54 -1.26 5.08 -10.32
C ILE A 54 -1.43 5.07 -8.80
N ALA A 55 -2.38 4.30 -8.26
CA ALA A 55 -2.63 4.23 -6.83
C ALA A 55 -1.44 3.65 -6.06
N VAL A 56 -0.79 2.62 -6.60
CA VAL A 56 0.42 2.02 -6.02
C VAL A 56 1.57 3.03 -5.96
N THR A 57 1.77 3.79 -7.05
CA THR A 57 2.77 4.86 -7.08
C THR A 57 2.48 5.90 -6.00
N TYR A 58 1.24 6.40 -5.90
CA TYR A 58 0.85 7.35 -4.86
C TYR A 58 1.01 6.79 -3.44
N SER A 59 0.73 5.50 -3.21
CA SER A 59 0.98 4.84 -1.92
C SER A 59 2.46 4.89 -1.55
N GLY A 60 3.35 4.55 -2.48
CA GLY A 60 4.80 4.60 -2.28
C GLY A 60 5.31 6.02 -2.01
N VAL A 61 4.87 6.98 -2.83
CA VAL A 61 5.21 8.41 -2.69
C VAL A 61 4.74 8.96 -1.35
N SER A 62 3.50 8.68 -0.96
CA SER A 62 2.94 9.08 0.33
C SER A 62 3.73 8.50 1.51
N CYS A 63 4.07 7.21 1.45
CA CYS A 63 4.87 6.55 2.47
C CYS A 63 6.28 7.15 2.57
N ALA A 64 6.96 7.37 1.45
CA ALA A 64 8.27 8.01 1.42
C ALA A 64 8.21 9.43 1.99
N SER A 65 7.21 10.21 1.59
CA SER A 65 6.98 11.58 2.07
C SER A 65 6.73 11.64 3.58
N TYR A 66 6.04 10.64 4.13
CA TYR A 66 5.85 10.49 5.58
C TYR A 66 7.18 10.21 6.30
N ILE A 67 7.97 9.24 5.82
CA ILE A 67 9.27 8.89 6.41
C ILE A 67 10.23 10.07 6.34
N ALA A 68 10.29 10.76 5.21
CA ALA A 68 11.18 11.89 5.00
C ALA A 68 10.89 13.04 5.99
N ARG A 69 9.60 13.33 6.26
CA ARG A 69 9.19 14.27 7.32
C ARG A 69 9.60 13.80 8.71
N GLN A 70 9.47 12.51 9.04
CA GLN A 70 9.94 11.96 10.32
C GLN A 70 11.46 12.12 10.51
N MET A 71 12.22 12.14 9.41
CA MET A 71 13.67 12.35 9.40
C MET A 71 14.10 13.82 9.30
N GLY A 72 13.15 14.78 9.31
CA GLY A 72 13.46 16.21 9.17
C GLY A 72 13.89 16.62 7.75
N LYS A 73 13.57 15.82 6.73
CA LYS A 73 13.91 16.07 5.31
C LYS A 73 12.66 15.99 4.45
N PRO A 74 11.73 16.97 4.52
CA PRO A 74 10.51 16.93 3.71
C PRO A 74 10.82 16.88 2.21
N LEU A 75 10.01 16.14 1.45
CA LEU A 75 10.11 16.15 -0.01
C LEU A 75 9.50 17.47 -0.53
N GLU A 76 10.31 18.35 -1.09
CA GLU A 76 9.91 19.72 -1.44
C GLU A 76 9.04 19.82 -2.71
N TYR A 77 9.11 18.82 -3.60
CA TYR A 77 8.49 18.83 -4.92
C TYR A 77 7.22 17.96 -5.04
N LEU A 78 6.72 17.43 -3.92
CA LEU A 78 5.51 16.61 -3.84
C LEU A 78 4.43 17.28 -3.01
#